data_AF-A0A2N1M1G1-F1
#
_entry.id   AF-A0A2N1M1G1-F1
#
_cell.length_a   1.000
_cell.length_b   1.000
_cell.length_c   1.000
_cell.angle_alpha   90.00
_cell.angle_beta   90.00
_cell.angle_gamma   90.00
#
_symmetry.space_group_name_H-M   'P 1'
#
loop_
_entity.id
_entity.type
_entity.pdbx_description
1 polymer ?
#
loop_
_entity_poly.entity_id
_entity_poly.type
_entity_poly.pdbx_seq_one_letter_code
_entity_poly.pdbx_strand_id
1 'polypeptide(L)'
;MKNLLKGQIPEEYRLDYGKTFSEQTAKIYKKLIPELKKLMSGHYNPSKKNRRVKAAIKLYERNDANIQEFNKDELLPMLLQNDCHSIKQSDSEDESRQKLPNNKRFLHVYDQEWRSNKLKHLLRNVLDPEAEYIQHAKKQ
;
A
#
# COMPACT_ATOMS: atom_id res chain seq x y z
N MET A 1 -12.25 -11.95 -4.04
CA MET A 1 -11.22 -11.31 -4.91
C MET A 1 -10.62 -12.21 -5.99
N LYS A 2 -10.87 -13.54 -6.01
CA LYS A 2 -10.22 -14.44 -7.00
C LYS A 2 -10.78 -14.37 -8.43
N ASN A 3 -11.93 -13.70 -8.64
CA ASN A 3 -12.70 -13.85 -9.88
C ASN A 3 -12.69 -12.59 -10.76
N LEU A 4 -12.10 -11.49 -10.30
CA LEU A 4 -12.17 -10.20 -10.98
C LEU A 4 -11.17 -10.04 -12.14
N LEU A 5 -10.15 -10.90 -12.23
CA LEU A 5 -9.07 -10.77 -13.23
C LEU A 5 -9.05 -11.89 -14.27
N LYS A 6 -9.76 -13.01 -14.04
CA LYS A 6 -9.78 -14.14 -14.97
C LYS A 6 -10.71 -13.81 -16.13
N GLY A 7 -10.14 -13.55 -17.31
CA GLY A 7 -10.88 -13.30 -18.57
C GLY A 7 -11.05 -11.83 -18.96
N GLN A 8 -10.65 -10.87 -18.11
CA GLN A 8 -10.72 -9.43 -18.43
C GLN A 8 -9.43 -8.86 -19.04
N ILE A 9 -8.32 -9.62 -18.98
CA ILE A 9 -7.06 -9.20 -19.59
C ILE A 9 -7.06 -9.74 -21.03
N PRO A 10 -7.03 -8.87 -22.05
CA PRO A 10 -6.88 -9.28 -23.44
C PRO A 10 -5.71 -10.25 -23.66
N GLU A 11 -5.91 -11.20 -24.57
CA GLU A 11 -4.91 -12.25 -24.87
C GLU A 11 -3.56 -11.65 -25.31
N GLU A 12 -3.60 -10.50 -25.98
CA GLU A 12 -2.42 -9.70 -26.37
C GLU A 12 -1.51 -9.30 -25.20
N TYR A 13 -2.03 -9.26 -23.97
CA TYR A 13 -1.26 -8.94 -22.76
C TYR A 13 -0.84 -10.17 -21.94
N ARG A 14 -1.14 -11.40 -22.39
CA ARG A 14 -0.58 -12.59 -21.76
C ARG A 14 0.95 -12.55 -21.79
N LEU A 15 1.55 -12.84 -20.64
CA LEU A 15 2.99 -12.97 -20.51
C LEU A 15 3.43 -14.33 -21.03
N ASP A 16 4.55 -14.34 -21.74
CA ASP A 16 5.19 -15.57 -22.19
C ASP A 16 5.95 -16.19 -21.00
N TYR A 17 5.49 -17.34 -20.53
CA TYR A 17 6.12 -18.05 -19.40
C TYR A 17 7.47 -18.67 -19.76
N GLY A 18 7.81 -18.78 -21.05
CA GLY A 18 9.13 -19.20 -21.52
C GLY A 18 10.18 -18.09 -21.51
N LYS A 19 9.80 -16.85 -21.20
CA LYS A 19 10.69 -15.69 -21.17
C LYS A 19 10.81 -15.08 -19.78
N THR A 20 11.97 -14.53 -19.49
CA THR A 20 12.22 -13.83 -18.23
C THR A 20 11.45 -12.51 -18.15
N PHE A 21 11.29 -12.00 -16.92
CA PHE A 21 10.66 -10.70 -16.69
C PHE A 21 11.39 -9.57 -17.45
N SER A 22 12.73 -9.59 -17.43
CA SER A 22 13.58 -8.57 -18.07
C SER A 22 13.40 -8.53 -19.59
N GLU A 23 13.24 -9.68 -20.23
CA GLU A 23 13.00 -9.77 -21.69
C GLU A 23 11.63 -9.21 -22.09
N GLN A 24 10.70 -9.11 -21.15
CA GLN A 24 9.33 -8.63 -21.39
C GLN A 24 9.03 -7.28 -20.71
N THR A 25 10.04 -6.61 -20.16
CA THR A 25 9.91 -5.36 -19.39
C THR A 25 9.08 -4.31 -20.12
N ALA A 26 9.34 -4.09 -21.41
CA ALA A 26 8.60 -3.11 -22.19
C ALA A 26 7.09 -3.44 -22.28
N LYS A 27 6.73 -4.72 -22.47
CA LYS A 27 5.33 -5.17 -22.52
C LYS A 27 4.66 -5.04 -21.15
N ILE A 28 5.38 -5.39 -20.09
CA ILE A 28 4.88 -5.32 -18.71
C ILE A 28 4.60 -3.86 -18.33
N TYR A 29 5.59 -2.97 -18.45
CA TYR A 29 5.47 -1.59 -17.99
C TYR A 29 4.61 -0.72 -18.90
N LYS A 30 4.70 -0.88 -20.23
CA LYS A 30 3.97 -0.01 -21.17
C LYS A 30 2.53 -0.46 -21.44
N LYS A 31 2.20 -1.75 -21.25
CA LYS A 31 0.88 -2.29 -21.62
C LYS A 31 0.16 -2.91 -20.43
N LEU A 32 0.76 -3.94 -19.81
CA LEU A 32 0.08 -4.71 -18.77
C LEU A 32 -0.23 -3.88 -17.51
N ILE A 33 0.75 -3.13 -16.99
CA ILE A 33 0.55 -2.30 -15.79
C ILE A 33 -0.53 -1.23 -15.99
N PRO A 34 -0.54 -0.43 -17.09
CA PRO A 34 -1.62 0.51 -17.37
C PRO A 34 -3.00 -0.14 -17.44
N GLU A 35 -3.15 -1.28 -18.11
CA GLU A 35 -4.46 -1.94 -18.24
C GLU A 35 -4.94 -2.52 -16.90
N LEU A 36 -4.02 -3.08 -16.10
CA LEU A 36 -4.34 -3.48 -14.73
C LEU A 36 -4.78 -2.28 -13.88
N LYS A 37 -4.10 -1.13 -13.98
CA LYS A 37 -4.50 0.10 -13.28
C LYS A 37 -5.88 0.57 -13.73
N LYS A 38 -6.21 0.46 -15.02
CA LYS A 38 -7.51 0.83 -15.59
C LYS A 38 -8.62 -0.13 -15.17
N LEU A 39 -8.41 -1.45 -15.22
CA LEU A 39 -9.37 -2.45 -14.73
C LEU A 39 -9.62 -2.28 -13.23
N MET A 40 -8.58 -1.94 -12.48
CA MET A 40 -8.70 -1.65 -11.06
C MET A 40 -9.27 -0.26 -10.77
N SER A 41 -9.26 0.72 -11.69
CA SER A 41 -9.59 2.12 -11.37
C SER A 41 -11.04 2.32 -10.88
N GLY A 42 -11.97 1.46 -11.31
CA GLY A 42 -13.35 1.44 -10.81
C GLY A 42 -13.53 0.82 -9.42
N HIS A 43 -12.56 0.00 -8.98
CA HIS A 43 -12.54 -0.65 -7.66
C HIS A 43 -11.50 -0.02 -6.70
N TYR A 44 -10.53 0.68 -7.26
CA TYR A 44 -9.52 1.46 -6.57
C TYR A 44 -10.18 2.78 -6.21
N ASN A 45 -10.72 2.87 -5.01
CA ASN A 45 -11.37 4.07 -4.55
C ASN A 45 -10.35 4.97 -3.85
N PRO A 46 -9.72 5.97 -4.53
CA PRO A 46 -8.80 6.90 -3.88
C PRO A 46 -9.48 7.68 -2.75
N SER A 47 -10.82 7.73 -2.71
CA SER A 47 -11.53 8.34 -1.59
C SER A 47 -11.24 7.64 -0.25
N LYS A 48 -10.86 6.36 -0.23
CA LYS A 48 -10.44 5.68 1.02
C LYS A 48 -9.15 6.29 1.61
N LYS A 49 -8.23 6.78 0.77
CA LYS A 49 -6.99 7.43 1.24
C LYS A 49 -7.31 8.75 1.96
N ASN A 50 -8.12 9.59 1.32
CA ASN A 50 -8.54 10.87 1.88
C ASN A 50 -9.42 10.70 3.14
N ARG A 51 -10.16 9.59 3.25
CA ARG A 51 -10.98 9.26 4.41
C ARG A 51 -10.14 9.05 5.68
N ARG A 52 -9.11 8.20 5.62
CA ARG A 52 -8.25 7.94 6.80
C ARG A 52 -7.45 9.16 7.22
N VAL A 53 -6.90 9.91 6.26
CA VAL A 53 -6.21 11.18 6.54
C VAL A 53 -7.17 12.15 7.25
N LYS A 54 -8.40 12.28 6.75
CA LYS A 54 -9.41 13.15 7.35
C LYS A 54 -9.85 12.69 8.74
N ALA A 55 -10.02 11.40 8.95
CA ALA A 55 -10.31 10.83 10.26
C ALA A 55 -9.17 11.10 11.25
N ALA A 56 -7.93 10.85 10.83
CA ALA A 56 -6.74 11.12 11.64
C ALA A 56 -6.65 12.59 12.06
N ILE A 57 -6.84 13.54 11.12
CA ILE A 57 -6.84 14.97 11.43
C ILE A 57 -7.88 15.30 12.52
N LYS A 58 -9.11 14.81 12.39
CA LYS A 58 -10.16 15.06 13.39
C LYS A 58 -9.85 14.46 14.76
N LEU A 59 -9.23 13.28 14.79
CA LEU A 59 -8.84 12.66 16.06
C LEU A 59 -7.70 13.41 16.74
N TYR A 60 -6.74 13.94 15.97
CA TYR A 60 -5.72 14.84 16.50
C TYR A 60 -6.33 16.14 17.05
N GLU A 61 -7.29 16.74 16.34
CA GLU A 61 -8.02 17.93 16.81
C GLU A 61 -8.79 17.68 18.12
N ARG A 62 -9.28 16.45 18.33
CA ARG A 62 -10.00 16.04 19.55
C ARG A 62 -9.09 15.56 20.68
N ASN A 63 -7.77 15.52 20.47
CA ASN A 63 -6.80 14.94 21.41
C ASN A 63 -7.11 13.47 21.79
N ASP A 64 -7.52 12.64 20.82
CA ASP A 64 -7.84 11.22 21.07
C ASP A 64 -6.61 10.42 21.53
N ALA A 65 -6.72 9.71 22.65
CA ALA A 65 -5.59 8.99 23.24
C ALA A 65 -4.98 7.92 22.30
N ASN A 66 -5.78 7.33 21.40
CA ASN A 66 -5.30 6.29 20.49
C ASN A 66 -4.40 6.84 19.39
N ILE A 67 -4.55 8.12 19.02
CA ILE A 67 -3.78 8.75 17.95
C ILE A 67 -2.61 9.59 18.47
N GLN A 68 -2.69 10.09 19.71
CA GLN A 68 -1.66 10.93 20.31
C GLN A 68 -0.32 10.23 20.52
N GLU A 69 -0.32 8.90 20.61
CA GLU A 69 0.92 8.13 20.67
C GLU A 69 1.73 8.18 19.36
N PHE A 70 1.08 8.49 18.23
CA PHE A 70 1.73 8.56 16.94
C PHE A 70 2.12 10.00 16.62
N ASN A 71 3.36 10.19 16.17
CA ASN A 71 3.82 11.48 15.67
C ASN A 71 2.98 11.90 14.44
N LYS A 72 2.30 13.05 14.54
CA LYS A 72 1.42 13.59 13.51
C LYS A 72 2.15 13.83 12.18
N ASP A 73 3.37 14.34 12.25
CA ASP A 73 4.17 14.70 11.08
C ASP A 73 4.71 13.48 10.33
N GLU A 74 4.71 12.29 10.97
CA GLU A 74 5.06 11.02 10.34
C GLU A 74 3.81 10.27 9.86
N LEU A 75 2.75 10.25 10.67
CA LEU A 75 1.56 9.47 10.39
C LEU A 75 0.75 10.03 9.21
N LEU A 76 0.56 11.35 9.12
CA LEU A 76 -0.27 11.94 8.07
C LEU A 76 0.30 11.73 6.65
N PRO A 77 1.61 11.98 6.39
CA PRO A 77 2.21 11.66 5.10
C PRO A 77 2.13 10.15 4.77
N MET A 78 2.30 9.28 5.76
CA MET A 78 2.18 7.82 5.58
C MET A 78 0.77 7.43 5.12
N LEU A 79 -0.26 7.97 5.77
CA LEU A 79 -1.66 7.72 5.41
C LEU A 79 -1.99 8.26 4.01
N LEU A 80 -1.40 9.40 3.63
CA LEU A 80 -1.58 10.01 2.31
C LEU A 80 -0.95 9.17 1.19
N GLN A 81 0.27 8.66 1.41
CA GLN A 81 1.02 7.89 0.43
C GLN A 81 0.56 6.42 0.34
N ASN A 82 -0.18 5.92 1.35
CA ASN A 82 -0.58 4.51 1.49
C ASN A 82 0.62 3.56 1.62
N ASP A 83 1.71 4.08 2.20
CA ASP A 83 2.95 3.35 2.44
C ASP A 83 2.81 2.27 3.53
N CYS A 84 1.66 2.21 4.21
CA CYS A 84 1.31 1.14 5.14
C CYS A 84 1.25 -0.26 4.50
N HIS A 85 1.31 -0.35 3.16
CA HIS A 85 1.25 -1.60 2.41
C HIS A 85 2.44 -1.81 1.46
N SER A 86 3.40 -0.88 1.42
CA SER A 86 4.52 -0.96 0.47
C SER A 86 5.71 -1.70 1.10
N ILE A 87 6.12 -2.80 0.46
CA ILE A 87 7.39 -3.47 0.79
C ILE A 87 8.51 -2.52 0.35
N LYS A 88 9.25 -1.94 1.30
CA LYS A 88 10.48 -1.20 0.98
C LYS A 88 11.58 -2.20 0.63
N GLN A 89 12.02 -2.18 -0.63
CA GLN A 89 13.30 -2.77 -1.02
C GLN A 89 14.38 -1.76 -0.64
N SER A 90 15.36 -2.19 0.17
CA SER A 90 16.52 -1.37 0.48
C SER A 90 17.67 -1.84 -0.43
N ASP A 91 18.13 -0.95 -1.31
CA ASP A 91 19.33 -1.17 -2.14
C ASP A 91 20.63 -0.81 -1.40
N SER A 92 20.56 -0.50 -0.10
CA SER A 92 21.73 -0.23 0.72
C SER A 92 22.56 -1.51 0.89
N GLU A 93 23.66 -1.59 0.16
CA GLU A 93 24.81 -2.46 0.43
C GLU A 93 25.47 -2.00 1.73
N ASP A 94 24.82 -2.28 2.85
CA ASP A 94 25.41 -2.18 4.18
C ASP A 94 26.56 -3.19 4.23
N GLU A 95 27.80 -2.68 4.24
CA GLU A 95 29.03 -3.49 4.11
C GLU A 95 29.21 -4.53 5.23
N SER A 96 28.44 -4.41 6.32
CA SER A 96 28.38 -5.42 7.39
C SER A 96 27.64 -6.71 6.98
N ARG A 97 26.99 -6.73 5.81
CA ARG A 97 26.15 -7.85 5.37
C ARG A 97 26.96 -8.91 4.64
N GLN A 98 26.98 -10.13 5.19
CA GLN A 98 27.59 -11.29 4.56
C GLN A 98 27.06 -11.47 3.13
N LYS A 99 27.93 -11.53 2.12
CA LYS A 99 27.50 -11.83 0.74
C LYS A 99 27.11 -13.31 0.66
N LEU A 100 25.88 -13.61 0.25
CA LEU A 100 25.48 -14.99 -0.05
C LEU A 100 26.23 -15.49 -1.30
N PRO A 101 26.65 -16.76 -1.35
CA PRO A 101 27.09 -17.35 -2.60
C PRO A 101 25.92 -17.40 -3.61
N ASN A 102 26.21 -17.15 -4.89
CA ASN A 102 25.30 -17.16 -6.05
C ASN A 102 24.43 -15.91 -6.29
N ASN A 103 24.93 -14.68 -6.10
CA ASN A 103 24.22 -13.42 -6.42
C ASN A 103 22.84 -13.24 -5.74
N LYS A 104 22.55 -13.98 -4.68
CA LYS A 104 21.31 -13.84 -3.92
C LYS A 104 21.41 -12.60 -3.04
N ARG A 105 20.52 -11.62 -3.24
CA ARG A 105 20.36 -10.47 -2.32
C ARG A 105 19.47 -10.88 -1.16
N PHE A 106 19.82 -10.46 0.05
CA PHE A 106 18.90 -10.57 1.18
C PHE A 106 17.73 -9.61 0.99
N LEU A 107 16.50 -10.12 1.06
CA LEU A 107 15.33 -9.27 1.25
C LEU A 107 15.18 -9.04 2.75
N HIS A 108 15.73 -7.94 3.26
CA HIS A 108 15.52 -7.55 4.65
C HIS A 108 14.10 -6.99 4.79
N VAL A 109 13.23 -7.83 5.34
CA VAL A 109 11.88 -7.42 5.74
C VAL A 109 12.00 -6.88 7.16
N TYR A 110 12.28 -5.59 7.29
CA TYR A 110 12.25 -4.93 8.60
C TYR A 110 10.83 -4.99 9.18
N ASP A 111 10.73 -5.32 10.47
CA ASP A 111 9.52 -5.11 11.26
C ASP A 111 9.46 -3.64 11.65
N GLN A 112 9.29 -2.78 10.63
CA GLN A 112 9.06 -1.37 10.87
C GLN A 112 7.75 -1.25 11.68
N GLU A 113 7.64 -0.22 12.51
CA GLU A 113 6.49 0.04 13.38
C GLU A 113 5.14 0.01 12.64
N TRP A 114 5.15 0.10 11.31
CA TRP A 114 3.96 -0.03 10.47
C TRP A 114 3.41 -1.45 10.26
N ARG A 115 4.14 -2.50 10.64
CA ARG A 115 3.59 -3.86 10.79
C ARG A 115 3.14 -4.17 12.21
N SER A 116 3.39 -3.26 13.15
CA SER A 116 3.01 -3.44 14.54
C SER A 116 1.51 -3.71 14.65
N ASN A 117 1.15 -4.55 15.61
CA ASN A 117 -0.25 -4.79 15.94
C ASN A 117 -0.94 -3.48 16.36
N LYS A 118 -0.17 -2.52 16.88
CA LYS A 118 -0.64 -1.21 17.29
C LYS A 118 -1.08 -0.33 16.10
N LEU A 119 -0.26 -0.23 15.05
CA LEU A 119 -0.68 0.49 13.85
C LEU A 119 -1.84 -0.21 13.15
N LYS A 120 -1.83 -1.55 13.09
CA LYS A 120 -2.98 -2.30 12.54
C LYS A 120 -4.27 -2.01 13.30
N HIS A 121 -4.20 -1.93 14.61
CA HIS A 121 -5.32 -1.55 15.47
C HIS A 121 -5.78 -0.12 15.15
N LEU A 122 -4.87 0.86 15.13
CA LEU A 122 -5.19 2.25 14.78
C LEU A 122 -5.91 2.33 13.41
N LEU A 123 -5.35 1.69 12.38
CA LEU A 123 -5.89 1.76 11.03
C LEU A 123 -7.30 1.15 10.93
N ARG A 124 -7.51 -0.04 11.51
CA ARG A 124 -8.75 -0.83 11.31
C ARG A 124 -9.84 -0.54 12.33
N ASN A 125 -9.47 -0.28 13.58
CA ASN A 125 -10.43 -0.18 14.69
C ASN A 125 -10.70 1.27 15.10
N VAL A 126 -9.84 2.21 14.72
CA VAL A 126 -10.00 3.63 15.07
C VAL A 126 -10.28 4.45 13.81
N LEU A 127 -9.39 4.43 12.84
CA LEU A 127 -9.48 5.30 11.65
C LEU A 127 -10.56 4.87 10.66
N ASP A 128 -10.74 3.57 10.41
CA ASP A 128 -11.78 3.09 9.50
C ASP A 128 -13.21 3.39 10.03
N PRO A 129 -13.55 3.11 11.30
CA PRO A 129 -14.87 3.47 11.85
C PRO A 129 -15.11 4.98 11.92
N GLU A 130 -14.11 5.77 12.35
CA GLU A 130 -14.25 7.24 12.38
C GLU A 130 -14.43 7.81 10.97
N ALA A 131 -13.71 7.26 9.98
CA ALA A 131 -13.90 7.63 8.59
C ALA A 131 -15.32 7.33 8.11
N GLU A 132 -15.87 6.17 8.42
CA GLU A 132 -17.24 5.80 8.07
C GLU A 132 -18.26 6.73 8.76
N TYR A 133 -18.10 6.99 10.06
CA TYR A 133 -18.93 7.93 10.80
C TYR A 133 -18.97 9.31 10.15
N ILE A 134 -17.79 9.88 9.82
CA ILE A 134 -17.68 11.19 9.16
C ILE A 134 -18.39 11.19 7.80
N GLN A 135 -18.40 10.06 7.08
CA GLN A 135 -19.08 9.97 5.79
C GLN A 135 -20.59 9.93 5.93
N HIS A 136 -21.10 9.20 6.91
CA HIS A 136 -22.54 9.10 7.17
C HIS A 136 -23.10 10.41 7.72
N ALA A 137 -22.36 11.09 8.61
CA ALA A 137 -22.74 12.40 9.15
C ALA A 137 -22.81 13.53 8.10
N LYS A 138 -22.20 13.35 6.91
CA LYS A 138 -22.25 14.32 5.80
C LYS A 138 -23.42 14.12 4.83
N LYS A 139 -24.16 13.03 4.96
CA LYS A 139 -25.28 12.67 4.07
C LYS A 139 -26.66 13.04 4.65
N GLN A 140 -26.69 13.57 5.87
CA GLN A 140 -27.86 14.17 6.50
C GLN A 140 -27.80 15.68 6.31
#